data_AF-A0A974HVZ6-F1
#
_entry.id   AF-A0A974HVZ6-F1
#
_cell.length_a   1.000
_cell.length_b   1.000
_cell.length_c   1.000
_cell.angle_alpha   90.00
_cell.angle_beta   90.00
_cell.angle_gamma   90.00
#
_symmetry.space_group_name_H-M   'P 1'
#
loop_
_entity.id
_entity.type
_entity.pdbx_description
1 polymer ?
#
loop_
_entity_poly.entity_id
_entity_poly.type
_entity_poly.pdbx_seq_one_letter_code
_entity_poly.pdbx_strand_id
1 'polypeptide(L)'
;TIQKVKSRISQHRSTINTGNMTLPLSKHFKEKGHTAEQLRFTILETVPPLKRGGDRELKLKQREVWWIKKLNSLHPNGLNKDYNLYLFL
;
A
#
# COMPACT_ATOMS: atom_id res chain seq x y z
N THR A 1 12.03 0.84 2.66
CA THR A 1 12.16 2.26 2.29
C THR A 1 10.92 3.06 2.62
N ILE A 2 11.06 4.06 3.48
CA ILE A 2 9.99 5.03 3.81
C ILE A 2 9.79 6.00 2.63
N GLN A 3 8.55 6.18 2.19
CA GLN A 3 8.23 7.07 1.07
C GLN A 3 7.22 8.16 1.50
N LYS A 4 7.31 9.33 0.86
CA LYS A 4 6.26 10.36 0.99
C LYS A 4 4.98 9.87 0.30
N VAL A 5 3.83 10.14 0.90
CA VAL A 5 2.50 9.77 0.35
C VAL A 5 2.36 10.18 -1.11
N LYS A 6 2.63 11.46 -1.43
CA LYS A 6 2.50 11.98 -2.81
C LYS A 6 3.33 11.18 -3.83
N SER A 7 4.56 10.83 -3.45
CA SER A 7 5.46 10.02 -4.29
C SER A 7 4.87 8.63 -4.54
N ARG A 8 4.34 8.00 -3.49
CA ARG A 8 3.73 6.67 -3.59
C ARG A 8 2.48 6.67 -4.47
N ILE A 9 1.61 7.67 -4.33
CA ILE A 9 0.41 7.81 -5.18
C ILE A 9 0.80 8.05 -6.63
N SER A 10 1.82 8.89 -6.89
CA SER A 10 2.32 9.11 -8.25
C SER A 10 2.85 7.82 -8.88
N GLN A 11 3.61 7.02 -8.12
CA GLN A 11 4.09 5.72 -8.57
C GLN A 11 2.94 4.77 -8.91
N HIS A 12 1.90 4.73 -8.08
CA HIS A 12 0.71 3.92 -8.35
C HIS A 12 0.00 4.34 -9.63
N ARG A 13 -0.21 5.64 -9.85
CA ARG A 13 -0.80 6.16 -11.10
C ARG A 13 0.03 5.79 -12.32
N SER A 14 1.34 5.95 -12.26
CA SER A 14 2.27 5.56 -13.35
C SER A 14 2.19 4.06 -13.64
N THR A 15 2.13 3.22 -12.60
CA THR A 15 2.00 1.77 -12.76
C THR A 15 0.69 1.39 -13.46
N ILE A 16 -0.42 2.04 -13.10
CA ILE A 16 -1.73 1.84 -13.76
C ILE A 16 -1.66 2.28 -15.22
N ASN A 17 -1.11 3.47 -15.50
CA ASN A 17 -1.01 4.01 -16.86
C ASN A 17 -0.13 3.15 -17.79
N THR A 18 0.92 2.52 -17.25
CA THR A 18 1.76 1.60 -18.01
C THR A 18 1.12 0.23 -18.21
N GLY A 19 0.00 -0.06 -17.53
CA GLY A 19 -0.72 -1.33 -17.66
C GLY A 19 0.10 -2.55 -17.21
N ASN A 20 1.00 -2.37 -16.24
CA ASN A 20 1.85 -3.43 -15.72
C ASN A 20 1.00 -4.54 -15.08
N MET A 21 1.01 -5.74 -15.66
CA MET A 21 0.19 -6.87 -15.22
C MET A 21 0.79 -7.67 -14.07
N THR A 22 2.05 -7.41 -13.70
CA THR A 22 2.73 -8.12 -12.60
C THR A 22 2.28 -7.62 -11.22
N LEU A 23 1.76 -6.39 -11.14
CA LEU A 23 1.33 -5.76 -9.90
C LEU A 23 -0.20 -5.83 -9.77
N PRO A 24 -0.73 -6.33 -8.63
CA PRO A 24 -2.17 -6.55 -8.46
C PRO A 24 -3.02 -5.31 -8.71
N LEU A 25 -2.55 -4.13 -8.29
CA LEU A 25 -3.24 -2.86 -8.49
C LEU A 25 -3.46 -2.56 -9.98
N SER A 26 -2.39 -2.58 -10.77
CA SER A 26 -2.47 -2.24 -12.20
C SER A 26 -3.18 -3.34 -13.00
N LYS A 27 -2.95 -4.61 -12.65
CA LYS A 27 -3.70 -5.73 -13.21
C LYS A 27 -5.21 -5.55 -13.02
N HIS A 28 -5.65 -5.25 -11.80
CA HIS A 28 -7.07 -5.00 -11.50
C HIS A 28 -7.64 -3.84 -12.32
N PHE A 29 -6.92 -2.71 -12.38
CA PHE A 29 -7.38 -1.55 -13.14
C PHE A 29 -7.55 -1.90 -14.63
N LYS A 30 -6.58 -2.62 -15.21
CA LYS A 30 -6.66 -3.04 -16.61
C LYS A 30 -7.81 -4.02 -16.86
N GLU A 31 -7.95 -5.06 -16.03
CA GLU A 31 -8.98 -6.09 -16.18
C GLU A 31 -10.40 -5.56 -15.97
N LYS A 32 -10.57 -4.51 -15.17
CA LYS A 32 -11.85 -3.85 -14.91
C LYS A 32 -12.11 -2.63 -15.79
N GLY A 33 -11.20 -2.29 -16.70
CA GLY A 33 -11.33 -1.13 -17.57
C GLY A 33 -11.29 0.21 -16.82
N HIS A 34 -10.63 0.26 -15.66
CA HIS A 34 -10.44 1.48 -14.88
C HIS A 34 -9.23 2.29 -15.35
N THR A 35 -9.30 3.61 -15.19
CA THR A 35 -8.19 4.53 -15.47
C THR A 35 -7.55 5.05 -14.19
N ALA A 36 -6.32 5.57 -14.27
CA ALA A 36 -5.63 6.15 -13.11
C ALA A 36 -6.36 7.38 -12.51
N GLU A 37 -7.25 8.01 -13.26
CA GLU A 37 -8.08 9.13 -12.78
C GLU A 37 -9.13 8.68 -11.76
N GLN A 38 -9.58 7.43 -11.85
CA GLN A 38 -10.53 6.83 -10.91
C GLN A 38 -9.86 6.41 -9.59
N LEU A 39 -8.52 6.48 -9.50
CA LEU A 39 -7.78 6.18 -8.28
C LEU A 39 -8.05 7.25 -7.21
N ARG A 40 -8.77 6.85 -6.16
CA ARG A 40 -8.98 7.61 -4.93
C ARG A 40 -8.10 7.06 -3.82
N PHE A 41 -7.63 7.93 -2.93
CA PHE A 41 -6.84 7.54 -1.78
C PHE A 41 -7.24 8.36 -0.55
N THR A 42 -7.01 7.78 0.62
CA THR A 42 -7.14 8.46 1.91
C THR A 42 -6.02 8.01 2.83
N ILE A 43 -5.69 8.83 3.82
CA ILE A 43 -4.68 8.48 4.83
C ILE A 43 -5.39 7.75 5.97
N LEU A 44 -4.99 6.50 6.22
CA LEU A 44 -5.52 5.72 7.34
C LEU A 44 -4.90 6.14 8.68
N GLU A 45 -3.60 6.41 8.69
CA GLU A 45 -2.85 6.73 9.89
C GLU A 45 -1.60 7.55 9.56
N THR A 46 -1.28 8.51 10.43
CA THR A 46 0.01 9.20 10.41
C THR A 46 0.83 8.74 11.60
N VAL A 47 1.90 7.98 11.35
CA VAL A 47 2.82 7.55 12.40
C VAL A 47 3.88 8.64 12.64
N PRO A 48 3.87 9.30 13.80
CA PRO A 48 4.85 10.33 14.12
C PRO A 48 6.27 9.72 14.23
N PRO A 49 7.32 10.54 14.11
CA PRO A 49 8.68 10.10 14.41
C PRO A 49 8.76 9.52 15.83
N LEU A 50 9.49 8.42 15.97
CA LEU A 50 9.73 7.81 17.29
C LEU A 50 10.70 8.68 18.08
N LYS A 51 10.43 8.85 19.38
CA LYS A 51 11.36 9.53 20.30
C LYS A 51 12.55 8.59 20.58
N ARG A 52 13.77 9.14 20.67
CA ARG A 52 14.99 8.43 21.12
C ARG A 52 15.46 7.26 20.24
N GLY A 53 15.42 7.41 18.91
CA GLY A 53 16.15 6.51 17.99
C GLY A 53 15.47 5.18 17.65
N GLY A 54 14.17 5.02 17.92
CA GLY A 54 13.43 3.81 17.51
C GLY A 54 13.34 3.63 15.99
N ASP A 55 13.18 2.38 15.54
CA ASP A 55 13.05 2.04 14.12
C ASP A 55 11.65 2.41 13.59
N ARG A 56 11.57 3.58 12.95
CA ARG A 56 10.34 4.08 12.32
C ARG A 56 9.93 3.21 11.12
N GLU A 57 10.87 2.64 10.38
CA GLU A 57 10.53 1.78 9.24
C GLU A 57 9.85 0.49 9.72
N LEU A 58 10.39 -0.13 10.77
CA LEU A 58 9.76 -1.29 11.41
C LEU A 58 8.35 -0.93 11.88
N LYS A 59 8.19 0.21 12.58
CA LYS A 59 6.86 0.63 13.06
C LYS A 59 5.86 0.83 11.92
N LEU A 60 6.28 1.46 10.83
CA LEU A 60 5.43 1.65 9.65
C LEU A 60 5.01 0.31 9.04
N LYS A 61 5.94 -0.64 8.90
CA LYS A 61 5.64 -1.99 8.40
C LYS A 61 4.64 -2.71 9.31
N GLN A 62 4.82 -2.65 10.63
CA GLN A 62 3.87 -3.24 11.59
C GLN A 62 2.46 -2.64 11.45
N ARG A 63 2.36 -1.32 11.29
CA ARG A 63 1.06 -0.64 11.09
C ARG A 63 0.43 -0.98 9.74
N GLU A 64 1.22 -1.09 8.67
CA GLU A 64 0.75 -1.54 7.36
C GLU A 64 0.11 -2.93 7.46
N VAL A 65 0.80 -3.89 8.09
CA VAL A 65 0.26 -5.25 8.30
C VAL A 65 -1.02 -5.23 9.14
N TRP A 66 -1.04 -4.44 10.21
CA TRP A 66 -2.24 -4.29 11.04
C TRP A 66 -3.44 -3.78 10.22
N TRP A 67 -3.24 -2.77 9.36
CA TRP A 67 -4.30 -2.24 8.49
C TRP A 67 -4.74 -3.24 7.42
N ILE A 68 -3.82 -4.00 6.82
CA ILE A 68 -4.17 -5.04 5.84
C ILE A 68 -5.09 -6.08 6.48
N LYS A 69 -4.76 -6.53 7.70
CA LYS A 69 -5.60 -7.45 8.47
C LYS A 69 -6.93 -6.81 8.87
N LYS A 70 -6.90 -5.58 9.40
CA LYS A 70 -8.08 -4.88 9.89
C LYS A 70 -9.11 -4.61 8.80
N LEU A 71 -8.66 -4.30 7.58
CA LEU A 71 -9.51 -4.02 6.41
C LEU A 71 -9.80 -5.27 5.57
N ASN A 72 -9.24 -6.43 5.92
CA ASN A 72 -9.31 -7.66 5.12
C ASN A 72 -8.92 -7.42 3.65
N SER A 73 -7.85 -6.68 3.42
CA SER A 73 -7.49 -6.17 2.08
C SER A 73 -6.50 -7.06 1.32
N LEU A 74 -6.29 -8.31 1.78
CA LEU A 74 -5.55 -9.34 1.04
C LEU A 74 -6.37 -9.86 -0.13
N HIS A 75 -5.70 -10.22 -1.22
CA HIS A 75 -6.33 -10.94 -2.32
C HIS A 75 -6.90 -12.29 -1.84
N PRO A 76 -8.14 -12.67 -2.22
CA PRO A 76 -9.00 -12.03 -3.24
C PRO A 76 -9.90 -10.90 -2.74
N ASN A 77 -10.00 -10.67 -1.43
CA ASN A 77 -10.89 -9.66 -0.84
C ASN A 77 -10.39 -8.21 -1.05
N GLY A 78 -9.12 -8.03 -1.39
CA GLY A 78 -8.52 -6.76 -1.76
C GLY A 78 -7.32 -6.91 -2.69
N LEU A 79 -6.51 -5.85 -2.78
CA LEU A 79 -5.41 -5.74 -3.76
C LEU A 79 -4.01 -5.96 -3.16
N ASN A 80 -3.90 -6.29 -1.86
CA ASN A 80 -2.61 -6.66 -1.27
C ASN A 80 -2.31 -8.12 -1.59
N LYS A 81 -1.11 -8.39 -2.13
CA LYS A 81 -0.69 -9.75 -2.51
C LYS A 81 -0.40 -10.61 -1.28
N ASP A 82 0.40 -10.06 -0.38
CA ASP A 82 0.91 -10.70 0.82
C ASP A 82 1.29 -9.63 1.86
N TYR A 83 1.65 -10.09 3.06
CA TYR A 83 2.33 -9.29 4.06
C TYR A 83 3.25 -10.19 4.91
N ASN A 84 4.24 -9.58 5.54
CA ASN A 84 5.19 -10.33 6.36
C ASN A 84 4.63 -10.55 7.79
N LEU A 85 4.32 -11.81 8.13
CA LEU A 85 3.81 -12.22 9.44
C LEU A 85 4.81 -12.01 10.59
N TYR A 86 6.13 -12.01 10.33
CA TYR A 86 7.15 -11.78 11.35
C TYR A 86 7.06 -10.38 11.97
N LEU A 87 6.33 -9.45 11.34
CA LEU A 87 6.08 -8.13 11.87
C LEU A 87 5.05 -8.11 13.02
N PHE A 88 4.43 -9.25 13.35
CA PHE A 88 3.57 -9.39 14.53
C PHE A 88 4.30 -9.89 15.78
N LEU A 89 5.50 -10.46 15.61
CA LEU A 89 6.34 -10.99 16.69
C LEU A 89 7.18 -9.86 17.30
#